data_AF-A0A512PAR5-F1
#
_entry.id   AF-A0A512PAR5-F1
#
_cell.length_a   1.000
_cell.length_b   1.000
_cell.length_c   1.000
_cell.angle_alpha   90.00
_cell.angle_beta   90.00
_cell.angle_gamma   90.00
#
_symmetry.space_group_name_H-M   'P 1'
#
loop_
_entity.id
_entity.type
_entity.pdbx_description
1 polymer ?
#
loop_
_entity_poly.entity_id
_entity_poly.type
_entity_poly.pdbx_seq_one_letter_code
_entity_poly.pdbx_strand_id
1 'polypeptide(L)'
;MLLLVNDRVLKDRWGSWWTGKASDLAWLVVAPPLVAVLTAGVTTTLPRRPDGRPSFPSRRPQHRDTAALALTGLGFVLVKSTEAGAEAASAVLTALAGPSFVRCDPTDLLALPALLVAWAVARSTRVGVGRRGGLTKDVRWLVVLPVAVLATVGTSQAGPPSTRDVVVVGGDVAVLDGGWSTSVDGSHWQEVPFGEAPALLGEAASGDAAPATTACVPDLPRVCFRAVEAGLGVLRSDDGGRTWNLEWSVTGEELAALAERYDQDDPHLQTVAVAVQPTATGYRVYAAGDEDGLAVRDETGAWERIGFTYYGGTPAVPLPQVSIPREYPVPPGVFVGLLAVLGAAALSSTGATVVPWSRRERTGRLSALVAALALSLAAGLNRMWSVTQGQTIEVDLILVGSLVPYLVVGGLAFAAATLAIASAGLLRGGEAAAFAAATGLGVALVVGTVTPAALLALLAFVVFAVGALVTRWAARRHAGGEAEPPVDHWR
;
A
#
# COMPACT_ATOMS: atom_id res chain seq x y z
N MET A 1 8.79 -13.62 -7.32
CA MET A 1 9.52 -14.56 -6.44
C MET A 1 10.84 -13.95 -6.00
N LEU A 2 11.82 -13.72 -6.89
CA LEU A 2 13.09 -13.06 -6.50
C LEU A 2 12.86 -11.72 -5.77
N LEU A 3 12.04 -10.82 -6.33
CA LEU A 3 11.69 -9.55 -5.68
C LEU A 3 11.08 -9.74 -4.29
N LEU A 4 10.16 -10.69 -4.14
CA LEU A 4 9.48 -10.97 -2.88
C LEU A 4 10.47 -11.48 -1.81
N VAL A 5 11.36 -12.40 -2.20
CA VAL A 5 12.40 -12.94 -1.31
C VAL A 5 13.43 -11.87 -0.99
N ASN A 6 13.85 -11.09 -1.98
CA ASN A 6 14.77 -9.98 -1.79
C ASN A 6 14.23 -8.98 -0.76
N ASP A 7 12.98 -8.56 -0.92
CA ASP A 7 12.41 -7.55 -0.04
C ASP A 7 12.02 -8.05 1.33
N ARG A 8 11.46 -9.27 1.44
CA ARG A 8 10.98 -9.78 2.73
C ARG A 8 12.01 -10.55 3.54
N VAL A 9 13.06 -11.06 2.90
CA VAL A 9 14.03 -11.93 3.57
C VAL A 9 15.44 -11.38 3.44
N LEU A 10 15.86 -10.97 2.24
CA LEU A 10 17.25 -10.59 2.04
C LEU A 10 17.57 -9.20 2.60
N LYS A 11 16.69 -8.21 2.36
CA LYS A 11 16.83 -6.86 2.91
C LYS A 11 16.77 -6.87 4.44
N ASP A 12 15.82 -7.62 5.00
CA ASP A 12 15.66 -7.79 6.44
C ASP A 12 16.91 -8.41 7.11
N ARG A 13 17.45 -9.49 6.54
CA ARG A 13 18.59 -10.21 7.15
C ARG A 13 19.96 -9.64 6.84
N TRP A 14 20.14 -9.02 5.68
CA TRP A 14 21.47 -8.66 5.17
C TRP A 14 21.58 -7.22 4.69
N GLY A 15 20.52 -6.40 4.78
CA GLY A 15 20.45 -4.95 4.51
C GLY A 15 21.70 -4.32 3.92
N SER A 16 22.00 -4.66 2.66
CA SER A 16 23.28 -4.31 2.04
C SER A 16 23.08 -3.80 0.63
N TRP A 17 24.12 -3.10 0.13
CA TRP A 17 24.15 -2.46 -1.17
C TRP A 17 23.67 -3.36 -2.33
N TRP A 18 23.89 -4.68 -2.26
CA TRP A 18 23.50 -5.60 -3.34
C TRP A 18 22.00 -5.92 -3.37
N THR A 19 21.29 -5.80 -2.24
CA THR A 19 19.83 -6.06 -2.17
C THR A 19 19.03 -4.98 -2.92
N GLY A 20 19.50 -3.74 -2.93
CA GLY A 20 18.96 -2.66 -3.77
C GLY A 20 19.14 -2.97 -5.26
N LYS A 21 20.36 -3.35 -5.65
CA LYS A 21 20.69 -3.72 -7.04
C LYS A 21 19.89 -4.94 -7.53
N ALA A 22 19.61 -5.90 -6.65
CA ALA A 22 18.80 -7.07 -6.99
C ALA A 22 17.34 -6.69 -7.33
N SER A 23 16.79 -5.67 -6.66
CA SER A 23 15.46 -5.13 -6.97
C SER A 23 15.46 -4.47 -8.36
N ASP A 24 16.47 -3.65 -8.66
CA ASP A 24 16.60 -3.00 -9.96
C ASP A 24 16.76 -3.98 -11.11
N LEU A 25 17.57 -5.03 -10.92
CA LEU A 25 17.72 -6.12 -11.89
C LEU A 25 16.36 -6.77 -12.20
N ALA A 26 15.59 -7.09 -11.16
CA ALA A 26 14.30 -7.73 -11.35
C ALA A 26 13.27 -6.76 -11.97
N TRP A 27 13.31 -5.48 -11.62
CA TRP A 27 12.47 -4.47 -12.24
C TRP A 27 12.77 -4.31 -13.74
N LEU A 28 14.05 -4.28 -14.14
CA LEU A 28 14.45 -4.20 -15.55
C LEU A 28 14.06 -5.44 -16.37
N VAL A 29 13.82 -6.59 -15.73
CA VAL A 29 13.24 -7.78 -16.40
C VAL A 29 11.72 -7.64 -16.57
N VAL A 30 11.03 -7.04 -15.60
CA VAL A 30 9.56 -6.98 -15.52
C VAL A 30 8.97 -5.74 -16.19
N ALA A 31 9.67 -4.61 -16.17
CA ALA A 31 9.18 -3.34 -16.70
C ALA A 31 8.95 -3.34 -18.23
N PRO A 32 9.81 -3.94 -19.08
CA PRO A 32 9.58 -3.95 -20.52
C PRO A 32 8.25 -4.58 -20.95
N PRO A 33 7.83 -5.76 -20.45
CA PRO A 33 6.51 -6.29 -20.79
C PRO A 33 5.36 -5.43 -20.25
N LEU A 34 5.51 -4.78 -19.09
CA LEU A 34 4.50 -3.83 -18.58
C LEU A 34 4.34 -2.63 -19.52
N VAL A 35 5.45 -2.01 -19.94
CA VAL A 35 5.45 -0.90 -20.92
C VAL A 35 4.84 -1.35 -22.26
N ALA A 36 5.13 -2.57 -22.71
CA ALA A 36 4.54 -3.12 -23.92
C ALA A 36 3.00 -3.29 -23.80
N VAL A 37 2.50 -3.75 -22.65
CA VAL A 37 1.05 -3.87 -22.39
C VAL A 37 0.38 -2.50 -22.32
N LEU A 38 0.98 -1.54 -21.60
CA LEU A 38 0.45 -0.18 -21.47
C LEU A 38 0.37 0.51 -22.83
N THR A 39 1.45 0.47 -23.61
CA THR A 39 1.48 1.06 -24.96
C THR A 39 0.49 0.36 -25.90
N ALA A 40 0.34 -0.97 -25.80
CA ALA A 40 -0.71 -1.68 -26.54
C ALA A 40 -2.11 -1.21 -26.14
N GLY A 41 -2.42 -1.13 -24.84
CA GLY A 41 -3.69 -0.65 -24.30
C GLY A 41 -4.04 0.76 -24.79
N VAL A 42 -3.10 1.71 -24.69
CA VAL A 42 -3.28 3.08 -25.18
C VAL A 42 -3.55 3.10 -26.69
N THR A 43 -2.87 2.26 -27.48
CA THR A 43 -3.16 2.20 -28.92
C THR A 43 -4.51 1.58 -29.25
N THR A 44 -5.08 0.75 -28.37
CA THR A 44 -6.41 0.15 -28.59
C THR A 44 -7.56 1.08 -28.26
N THR A 45 -7.34 2.09 -27.41
CA THR A 45 -8.37 3.07 -27.02
C THR A 45 -8.47 4.24 -28.00
N LEU A 46 -7.48 4.43 -28.87
CA LEU A 46 -7.52 5.45 -29.91
C LEU A 46 -8.63 5.16 -30.94
N PRO A 47 -9.39 6.18 -31.39
CA PRO A 47 -10.47 6.00 -32.36
C PRO A 47 -9.97 5.30 -33.62
N ARG A 48 -10.65 4.22 -34.01
CA ARG A 48 -10.44 3.61 -35.33
C ARG A 48 -10.89 4.60 -36.40
N ARG A 49 -10.15 4.70 -37.49
CA ARG A 49 -10.59 5.50 -38.64
C ARG A 49 -11.89 4.91 -39.21
N PRO A 50 -12.71 5.73 -39.91
CA PRO A 50 -13.98 5.31 -40.50
C PRO A 50 -13.85 4.13 -41.49
N ASP A 51 -12.67 3.93 -42.07
CA ASP A 51 -12.32 2.83 -42.97
C ASP A 51 -12.04 1.50 -42.24
N GLY A 52 -12.22 1.45 -40.92
CA GLY A 52 -11.98 0.27 -40.08
C GLY A 52 -10.49 -0.06 -39.91
N ARG A 53 -9.58 0.74 -40.48
CA ARG A 53 -8.15 0.53 -40.36
C ARG A 53 -7.64 1.20 -39.07
N PRO A 54 -6.73 0.55 -38.32
CA PRO A 54 -6.08 1.23 -37.21
C PRO A 54 -5.33 2.46 -37.73
N SER A 55 -5.51 3.59 -37.06
CA SER A 55 -4.95 4.90 -37.44
C SER A 55 -3.42 4.91 -37.50
N PHE A 56 -2.78 3.96 -36.81
CA PHE A 56 -1.35 3.71 -36.89
C PHE A 56 -1.04 2.52 -37.79
N PRO A 57 -0.06 2.63 -38.72
CA PRO A 57 0.42 1.49 -39.45
C PRO A 57 0.84 0.43 -38.43
N SER A 58 0.36 -0.79 -38.63
CA SER A 58 0.69 -1.96 -37.80
C SER A 58 2.19 -2.22 -37.90
N ARG A 59 2.97 -1.46 -37.13
CA ARG A 59 4.41 -1.67 -36.97
C ARG A 59 4.56 -3.12 -36.54
N ARG A 60 5.43 -3.85 -37.27
CA ARG A 60 5.71 -5.27 -36.99
C ARG A 60 5.89 -5.44 -35.48
N PRO A 61 5.31 -6.49 -34.87
CA PRO A 61 5.38 -6.72 -33.42
C PRO A 61 6.81 -6.65 -32.88
N GLN A 62 7.80 -6.94 -33.73
CA GLN A 62 9.21 -6.78 -33.41
C GLN A 62 9.63 -5.39 -32.92
N HIS A 63 9.08 -4.32 -33.50
CA HIS A 63 9.42 -2.94 -33.13
C HIS A 63 8.81 -2.52 -31.79
N ARG A 64 7.71 -3.15 -31.36
CA ARG A 64 7.04 -2.82 -30.10
C ARG A 64 7.87 -3.25 -28.90
N ASP A 65 8.35 -4.49 -28.91
CA ASP A 65 9.13 -4.99 -27.78
C ASP A 65 10.49 -4.27 -27.69
N THR A 66 11.12 -3.94 -28.83
CA THR A 66 12.35 -3.13 -28.83
C THR A 66 12.09 -1.71 -28.33
N ALA A 67 10.95 -1.11 -28.69
CA ALA A 67 10.58 0.20 -28.18
C ALA A 67 10.31 0.15 -26.67
N ALA A 68 9.61 -0.87 -26.17
CA ALA A 68 9.35 -1.03 -24.75
C ALA A 68 10.63 -1.26 -23.93
N LEU A 69 11.57 -2.06 -24.43
CA LEU A 69 12.91 -2.22 -23.84
C LEU A 69 13.68 -0.91 -23.82
N ALA A 70 13.71 -0.19 -24.95
CA ALA A 70 14.41 1.09 -25.05
C ALA A 70 13.80 2.15 -24.12
N LEU A 71 12.47 2.26 -24.07
CA LEU A 71 11.75 3.15 -23.15
C LEU A 71 12.03 2.80 -21.69
N THR A 72 12.04 1.51 -21.35
CA THR A 72 12.37 1.06 -19.98
C THR A 72 13.79 1.43 -19.61
N GLY A 73 14.76 1.14 -20.48
CA GLY A 73 16.17 1.46 -20.24
C GLY A 73 16.42 2.95 -20.15
N LEU A 74 15.84 3.75 -21.05
CA LEU A 74 15.94 5.22 -21.01
C LEU A 74 15.31 5.79 -19.73
N GLY A 75 14.12 5.33 -19.37
CA GLY A 75 13.46 5.74 -18.13
C GLY A 75 14.29 5.39 -16.89
N PHE A 76 14.83 4.16 -16.83
CA PHE A 76 15.70 3.73 -15.73
C PHE A 76 16.98 4.57 -15.65
N VAL A 77 17.64 4.83 -16.78
CA VAL A 77 18.83 5.70 -16.82
C VAL A 77 18.50 7.09 -16.27
N LEU A 78 17.45 7.73 -16.80
CA LEU A 78 17.05 9.08 -16.36
C LEU A 78 16.73 9.13 -14.86
N VAL A 79 15.98 8.15 -14.34
CA VAL A 79 15.60 8.08 -12.93
C VAL A 79 16.82 7.87 -12.02
N LYS A 80 17.78 7.02 -12.42
CA LYS A 80 18.94 6.67 -11.60
C LYS A 80 20.12 7.63 -11.74
N SER A 81 20.19 8.41 -12.80
CA SER A 81 21.31 9.33 -13.06
C SER A 81 21.00 10.80 -12.84
N THR A 82 19.74 11.18 -12.57
CA THR A 82 19.36 12.59 -12.37
C THR A 82 18.43 12.75 -11.17
N GLU A 83 18.68 13.79 -10.37
CA GLU A 83 17.83 14.16 -9.23
C GLU A 83 16.38 14.41 -9.66
N ALA A 84 16.18 15.18 -10.74
CA ALA A 84 14.85 15.46 -11.28
C ALA A 84 14.09 14.19 -11.74
N GLY A 85 14.82 13.20 -12.29
CA GLY A 85 14.23 11.91 -12.67
C GLY A 85 13.80 11.09 -11.45
N ALA A 86 14.65 11.06 -10.42
CA ALA A 86 14.37 10.40 -9.15
C ALA A 86 13.19 11.05 -8.40
N GLU A 87 13.15 12.39 -8.34
CA GLU A 87 12.04 13.16 -7.76
C GLU A 87 10.72 12.90 -8.50
N ALA A 88 10.72 12.97 -9.83
CA ALA A 88 9.52 12.70 -10.64
C ALA A 88 9.03 11.25 -10.44
N ALA A 89 9.93 10.27 -10.37
CA ALA A 89 9.57 8.89 -10.10
C ALA A 89 8.98 8.72 -8.69
N SER A 90 9.60 9.35 -7.69
CA SER A 90 9.10 9.38 -6.30
C SER A 90 7.70 9.99 -6.22
N ALA A 91 7.46 11.11 -6.92
CA ALA A 91 6.15 11.75 -6.96
C ALA A 91 5.08 10.86 -7.62
N VAL A 92 5.41 10.21 -8.74
CA VAL A 92 4.49 9.29 -9.44
C VAL A 92 4.16 8.08 -8.59
N LEU A 93 5.17 7.43 -8.01
CA LEU A 93 4.97 6.29 -7.12
C LEU A 93 4.20 6.70 -5.86
N THR A 94 4.49 7.89 -5.31
CA THR A 94 3.79 8.43 -4.15
C THR A 94 2.31 8.63 -4.42
N ALA A 95 2.00 9.15 -5.61
CA ALA A 95 0.62 9.33 -6.05
C ALA A 95 -0.14 8.01 -6.25
N LEU A 96 0.56 6.93 -6.62
CA LEU A 96 -0.04 5.63 -6.95
C LEU A 96 -0.16 4.69 -5.74
N ALA A 97 0.83 4.69 -4.85
CA ALA A 97 1.01 3.66 -3.83
C ALA A 97 1.17 4.20 -2.40
N GLY A 98 1.12 5.52 -2.20
CA GLY A 98 1.44 6.16 -0.91
C GLY A 98 2.92 6.54 -0.81
N PRO A 99 3.37 7.17 0.29
CA PRO A 99 4.71 7.76 0.42
C PRO A 99 5.81 6.84 -0.10
N SER A 100 6.59 7.31 -1.07
CA SER A 100 7.65 6.53 -1.70
C SER A 100 8.83 7.40 -2.08
N PHE A 101 10.03 6.84 -1.94
CA PHE A 101 11.28 7.51 -2.25
C PHE A 101 12.08 6.68 -3.26
N VAL A 102 12.48 7.31 -4.36
CA VAL A 102 13.38 6.75 -5.38
C VAL A 102 14.67 7.52 -5.30
N ARG A 103 15.77 6.83 -5.01
CA ARG A 103 17.10 7.42 -4.90
C ARG A 103 17.77 7.57 -6.27
N CYS A 104 18.42 8.70 -6.48
CA CYS A 104 19.32 8.93 -7.62
C CYS A 104 20.70 8.29 -7.32
N ASP A 105 20.86 7.01 -7.65
CA ASP A 105 22.15 6.30 -7.53
C ASP A 105 22.65 5.81 -8.90
N PRO A 106 23.64 6.48 -9.51
CA PRO A 106 24.20 6.08 -10.81
C PRO A 106 24.83 4.68 -10.81
N THR A 107 25.20 4.13 -9.64
CA THR A 107 25.74 2.76 -9.57
C THR A 107 24.68 1.71 -9.89
N ASP A 108 23.38 2.06 -9.80
CA ASP A 108 22.26 1.21 -10.24
C ASP A 108 22.28 0.95 -11.76
N LEU A 109 22.99 1.76 -12.55
CA LEU A 109 23.16 1.51 -13.99
C LEU A 109 23.87 0.19 -14.30
N LEU A 110 24.58 -0.38 -13.32
CA LEU A 110 25.13 -1.74 -13.40
C LEU A 110 24.03 -2.82 -13.57
N ALA A 111 22.76 -2.49 -13.30
CA ALA A 111 21.61 -3.36 -13.52
C ALA A 111 21.14 -3.41 -15.00
N LEU A 112 21.53 -2.45 -15.85
CA LEU A 112 21.10 -2.38 -17.27
C LEU A 112 21.30 -3.67 -18.08
N PRO A 113 22.34 -4.51 -17.86
CA PRO A 113 22.46 -5.79 -18.53
C PRO A 113 21.25 -6.72 -18.33
N ALA A 114 20.42 -6.53 -17.29
CA ALA A 114 19.16 -7.26 -17.11
C ALA A 114 18.17 -7.06 -18.27
N LEU A 115 18.25 -5.95 -19.00
CA LEU A 115 17.45 -5.74 -20.22
C LEU A 115 17.79 -6.75 -21.32
N LEU A 116 19.02 -7.28 -21.35
CA LEU A 116 19.40 -8.36 -22.27
C LEU A 116 18.65 -9.66 -21.92
N VAL A 117 18.42 -9.91 -20.64
CA VAL A 117 17.61 -11.05 -20.17
C VAL A 117 16.15 -10.85 -20.60
N ALA A 118 15.59 -9.66 -20.36
CA ALA A 118 14.23 -9.32 -20.81
C ALA A 118 14.07 -9.51 -22.33
N TRP A 119 15.06 -9.07 -23.11
CA TRP A 119 15.09 -9.23 -24.55
C TRP A 119 15.23 -10.69 -24.99
N ALA A 120 16.07 -11.48 -24.34
CA ALA A 120 16.22 -12.91 -24.63
C ALA A 120 14.91 -13.68 -24.34
N VAL A 121 14.22 -13.33 -23.25
CA VAL A 121 12.88 -13.87 -22.93
C VAL A 121 11.86 -13.44 -23.98
N ALA A 122 11.87 -12.17 -24.41
CA ALA A 122 11.00 -11.70 -25.49
C ALA A 122 11.29 -12.40 -26.83
N ARG A 123 12.54 -12.73 -27.14
CA ARG A 123 12.88 -13.49 -28.36
C ARG A 123 12.45 -14.95 -28.29
N SER A 124 12.75 -15.64 -27.19
CA SER A 124 12.43 -17.06 -27.02
C SER A 124 10.92 -17.33 -27.06
N THR A 125 10.13 -16.41 -26.51
CA THR A 125 8.66 -16.51 -26.55
C THR A 125 8.09 -16.32 -27.96
N ARG A 126 8.79 -15.69 -28.90
CA ARG A 126 8.36 -15.54 -30.30
C ARG A 126 8.55 -16.82 -31.13
N VAL A 127 9.60 -17.60 -30.88
CA VAL A 127 9.93 -18.80 -31.66
C VAL A 127 8.93 -19.94 -31.39
N GLY A 128 8.30 -19.97 -30.21
CA GLY A 128 7.37 -21.03 -29.80
C GLY A 128 5.90 -20.85 -30.22
N VAL A 129 5.52 -19.73 -30.84
CA VAL A 129 4.09 -19.38 -31.10
C VAL A 129 3.46 -20.20 -32.23
N GLY A 130 4.25 -20.96 -32.99
CA GLY A 130 3.80 -21.56 -34.24
C GLY A 130 2.87 -22.79 -34.15
N ARG A 131 2.65 -23.46 -33.01
CA ARG A 131 2.06 -24.83 -33.11
C ARG A 131 1.10 -25.39 -32.05
N ARG A 132 0.83 -24.80 -30.88
CA ARG A 132 -0.15 -25.40 -29.94
C ARG A 132 -0.93 -24.35 -29.11
N GLY A 133 -2.26 -24.35 -29.29
CA GLY A 133 -3.30 -23.98 -28.33
C GLY A 133 -3.26 -22.57 -27.69
N GLY A 134 -4.09 -21.66 -28.21
CA GLY A 134 -4.23 -20.26 -27.74
C GLY A 134 -4.57 -20.07 -26.26
N LEU A 135 -5.12 -21.08 -25.58
CA LEU A 135 -5.51 -21.03 -24.17
C LEU A 135 -4.32 -20.86 -23.18
N THR A 136 -3.11 -21.28 -23.54
CA THR A 136 -1.97 -21.24 -22.60
C THR A 136 -1.31 -19.87 -22.48
N LYS A 137 -1.58 -18.93 -23.39
CA LYS A 137 -1.00 -17.59 -23.37
C LYS A 137 -1.72 -16.65 -22.40
N ASP A 138 -3.04 -16.75 -22.33
CA ASP A 138 -3.85 -15.87 -21.48
C ASP A 138 -3.67 -16.22 -20.00
N VAL A 139 -3.54 -17.52 -19.68
CA VAL A 139 -3.25 -17.99 -18.32
C VAL A 139 -1.90 -17.51 -17.80
N ARG A 140 -0.88 -17.34 -18.66
CA ARG A 140 0.44 -16.86 -18.23
C ARG A 140 0.40 -15.39 -17.79
N TRP A 141 -0.34 -14.56 -18.50
CA TRP A 141 -0.51 -13.15 -18.11
C TRP A 141 -1.29 -13.01 -16.80
N LEU A 142 -2.23 -13.91 -16.54
CA LEU A 142 -2.97 -13.97 -15.28
C LEU A 142 -2.14 -14.36 -14.06
N VAL A 143 -0.96 -14.97 -14.26
CA VAL A 143 -0.05 -15.29 -13.17
C VAL A 143 1.08 -14.25 -13.08
N VAL A 144 1.61 -13.81 -14.21
CA VAL A 144 2.76 -12.89 -14.24
C VAL A 144 2.38 -11.47 -13.77
N LEU A 145 1.23 -10.96 -14.19
CA LEU A 145 0.80 -9.60 -13.83
C LEU A 145 0.49 -9.44 -12.32
N PRO A 146 -0.19 -10.38 -11.62
CA PRO A 146 -0.27 -10.35 -10.15
C PRO A 146 1.09 -10.36 -9.51
N VAL A 147 1.96 -11.28 -9.92
CA VAL A 147 3.26 -11.44 -9.27
C VAL A 147 4.13 -10.20 -9.48
N ALA A 148 4.03 -9.56 -10.65
CA ALA A 148 4.72 -8.31 -10.94
C ALA A 148 4.22 -7.17 -10.04
N VAL A 149 2.90 -6.96 -9.95
CA VAL A 149 2.37 -5.87 -9.12
C VAL A 149 2.53 -6.17 -7.62
N LEU A 150 2.38 -7.43 -7.18
CA LEU A 150 2.71 -7.84 -5.81
C LEU A 150 4.17 -7.60 -5.46
N ALA A 151 5.06 -7.80 -6.44
CA ALA A 151 6.47 -7.48 -6.25
C ALA A 151 6.69 -5.96 -6.15
N THR A 152 6.00 -5.14 -6.95
CA THR A 152 6.06 -3.67 -6.88
C THR A 152 5.47 -3.11 -5.58
N VAL A 153 4.36 -3.67 -5.11
CA VAL A 153 3.74 -3.31 -3.85
C VAL A 153 4.58 -3.80 -2.67
N GLY A 154 5.20 -4.97 -2.80
CA GLY A 154 6.14 -5.47 -1.81
C GLY A 154 7.34 -4.56 -1.61
N THR A 155 7.67 -3.74 -2.62
CA THR A 155 8.76 -2.74 -2.55
C THR A 155 8.37 -1.38 -2.02
N SER A 156 7.08 -1.10 -1.74
CA SER A 156 6.71 0.13 -1.04
C SER A 156 6.98 -0.04 0.46
N GLN A 157 8.08 0.55 0.94
CA GLN A 157 8.27 0.75 2.37
C GLN A 157 7.36 1.89 2.82
N ALA A 158 6.64 1.69 3.92
CA ALA A 158 6.12 2.81 4.69
C ALA A 158 7.33 3.67 5.11
N GLY A 159 7.14 4.99 5.17
CA GLY A 159 8.17 5.88 5.70
C GLY A 159 8.64 5.43 7.10
N PRO A 160 9.81 5.91 7.54
CA PRO A 160 10.24 5.67 8.91
C PRO A 160 9.13 6.06 9.90
N PRO A 161 8.98 5.33 11.02
CA PRO A 161 8.12 5.81 12.11
C PRO A 161 8.63 7.18 12.60
N SER A 162 7.73 8.07 13.02
CA SER A 162 8.05 9.46 13.33
C SER A 162 7.27 9.98 14.54
N THR A 163 7.94 10.26 15.66
CA THR A 163 7.25 10.84 16.82
C THR A 163 7.09 12.34 16.66
N ARG A 164 5.94 12.76 16.13
CA ARG A 164 5.72 14.16 15.74
C ARG A 164 5.26 15.06 16.87
N ASP A 165 4.63 14.48 17.89
CA ASP A 165 4.13 15.23 19.02
C ASP A 165 4.10 14.38 20.29
N VAL A 166 4.21 15.06 21.42
CA VAL A 166 4.01 14.49 22.75
C VAL A 166 3.34 15.52 23.64
N VAL A 167 2.26 15.11 24.32
CA VAL A 167 1.48 15.94 25.23
C VAL A 167 1.12 15.14 26.47
N VAL A 168 0.66 15.82 27.53
CA VAL A 168 0.13 15.16 28.73
C VAL A 168 -1.32 15.59 28.91
N VAL A 169 -2.24 14.61 28.93
CA VAL A 169 -3.68 14.82 29.05
C VAL A 169 -4.21 13.96 30.18
N GLY A 170 -4.91 14.57 31.14
CA GLY A 170 -5.46 13.83 32.29
C GLY A 170 -4.42 13.15 33.18
N GLY A 171 -3.13 13.52 33.07
CA GLY A 171 -2.02 12.86 33.75
C GLY A 171 -1.36 11.74 32.93
N ASP A 172 -1.93 11.36 31.79
CA ASP A 172 -1.37 10.38 30.88
C ASP A 172 -0.53 11.06 29.79
N VAL A 173 0.61 10.47 29.43
CA VAL A 173 1.37 10.92 28.27
C VAL A 173 0.71 10.40 26.99
N ALA A 174 0.46 11.28 26.03
CA ALA A 174 -0.08 10.96 24.72
C ALA A 174 0.93 11.33 23.63
N VAL A 175 1.09 10.45 22.66
CA VAL A 175 2.10 10.57 21.59
C VAL A 175 1.43 10.42 20.23
N LEU A 176 1.85 11.23 19.26
CA LEU A 176 1.34 11.22 17.89
C LEU A 176 2.39 10.70 16.90
N ASP A 177 2.08 9.58 16.25
CA ASP A 177 2.80 9.09 15.07
C ASP A 177 1.83 8.35 14.14
N GLY A 178 1.23 9.07 13.18
CA GLY A 178 0.17 8.53 12.31
C GLY A 178 -1.14 8.16 13.03
N GLY A 179 -1.12 8.06 14.36
CA GLY A 179 -2.23 7.84 15.29
C GLY A 179 -1.79 8.21 16.71
N TRP A 180 -2.75 8.21 17.65
CA TRP A 180 -2.48 8.54 19.05
C TRP A 180 -2.23 7.27 19.86
N SER A 181 -1.20 7.31 20.71
CA SER A 181 -0.96 6.30 21.74
C SER A 181 -0.83 6.98 23.09
N THR A 182 -1.42 6.40 24.14
CA THR A 182 -1.37 6.93 25.50
C THR A 182 -0.68 5.98 26.46
N SER A 183 -0.06 6.53 27.49
CA SER A 183 0.53 5.77 28.58
C SER A 183 0.44 6.51 29.90
N VAL A 184 0.18 5.79 30.97
CA VAL A 184 0.20 6.34 32.34
C VAL A 184 1.63 6.46 32.86
N ASP A 185 2.50 5.53 32.43
CA ASP A 185 3.85 5.37 32.98
C ASP A 185 4.97 5.55 31.95
N GLY A 186 4.63 5.84 30.68
CA GLY A 186 5.55 5.95 29.57
C GLY A 186 6.17 4.63 29.11
N SER A 187 5.75 3.49 29.66
CA SER A 187 6.29 2.16 29.37
C SER A 187 5.24 1.21 28.81
N HIS A 188 3.99 1.31 29.27
CA HIS A 188 2.86 0.55 28.75
C HIS A 188 1.98 1.46 27.92
N TRP A 189 2.01 1.26 26.61
CA TRP A 189 1.29 2.08 25.64
C TRP A 189 0.01 1.40 25.19
N GLN A 190 -1.03 2.19 25.05
CA GLN A 190 -2.31 1.78 24.50
C GLN A 190 -2.61 2.65 23.29
N GLU A 191 -2.95 2.02 22.18
CA GLU A 191 -3.43 2.74 21.01
C GLU A 191 -4.78 3.37 21.34
N VAL A 192 -4.90 4.67 21.12
CA VAL A 192 -6.14 5.41 21.31
C VAL A 192 -7.05 5.12 20.11
N PRO A 193 -8.25 4.56 20.33
CA PRO A 193 -9.20 4.36 19.24
C PRO A 193 -9.48 5.69 18.54
N PHE A 194 -9.51 5.67 17.21
CA PHE A 194 -9.69 6.88 16.40
C PHE A 194 -10.92 7.74 16.80
N GLY A 195 -11.99 7.12 17.31
CA GLY A 195 -13.18 7.84 17.79
C GLY A 195 -12.99 8.64 19.08
N GLU A 196 -11.96 8.32 19.86
CA GLU A 196 -11.64 8.97 21.14
C GLU A 196 -10.53 10.04 20.97
N ALA A 197 -9.75 9.96 19.88
CA ALA A 197 -8.70 10.92 19.56
C ALA A 197 -9.17 12.39 19.48
N PRO A 198 -10.36 12.74 18.95
CA PRO A 198 -10.82 14.14 18.95
C PRO A 198 -11.06 14.70 20.36
N ALA A 199 -11.46 13.86 21.33
CA ALA A 199 -11.62 14.30 22.71
C ALA A 199 -10.26 14.60 23.33
N LEU A 200 -9.27 13.72 23.12
CA LEU A 200 -7.88 13.93 23.51
C LEU A 200 -7.27 15.18 22.85
N LEU A 201 -7.47 15.36 21.54
CA LEU A 201 -7.03 16.54 20.81
C LEU A 201 -7.74 17.81 21.27
N GLY A 202 -9.04 17.73 21.57
CA GLY A 202 -9.82 18.84 22.09
C GLY A 202 -9.32 19.25 23.47
N GLU A 203 -9.00 18.29 24.32
CA GLU A 203 -8.45 18.53 25.66
C GLU A 203 -6.99 19.05 25.59
N ALA A 204 -6.17 18.49 24.71
CA ALA A 204 -4.83 18.98 24.41
C ALA A 204 -4.88 20.43 23.87
N ALA A 205 -5.76 20.72 22.90
CA ALA A 205 -5.86 22.03 22.28
C ALA A 205 -6.57 23.08 23.14
N SER A 206 -7.42 22.68 24.10
CA SER A 206 -8.13 23.59 25.01
C SER A 206 -7.40 23.83 26.33
N GLY A 207 -6.50 22.93 26.73
CA GLY A 207 -5.55 23.17 27.80
C GLY A 207 -4.31 23.93 27.32
N ASP A 208 -3.41 24.25 28.25
CA ASP A 208 -2.01 24.65 27.96
C ASP A 208 -1.19 23.51 27.29
N ALA A 209 -1.86 22.46 26.79
CA ALA A 209 -1.32 21.19 26.34
C ALA A 209 -1.31 21.05 24.81
N ALA A 210 -1.32 22.17 24.07
CA ALA A 210 -1.05 22.15 22.64
C ALA A 210 0.36 21.61 22.37
N PRO A 211 0.65 21.04 21.18
CA PRO A 211 2.00 20.68 20.75
C PRO A 211 2.95 21.83 21.06
N ALA A 212 3.73 21.67 22.12
CA ALA A 212 4.53 22.76 22.64
C ALA A 212 5.99 22.35 22.50
N THR A 213 6.73 23.21 21.80
CA THR A 213 8.18 23.17 21.89
C THR A 213 8.66 23.56 23.28
N THR A 214 7.78 24.05 24.17
CA THR A 214 8.07 24.48 25.54
C THR A 214 7.01 23.98 26.53
N ALA A 215 7.40 23.35 27.64
CA ALA A 215 6.48 22.94 28.70
C ALA A 215 7.05 23.27 30.09
N CYS A 216 6.22 23.80 30.99
CA CYS A 216 6.62 24.12 32.37
C CYS A 216 6.09 23.08 33.35
N VAL A 217 6.82 22.87 34.45
CA VAL A 217 6.38 21.98 35.54
C VAL A 217 5.20 22.65 36.26
N PRO A 218 4.00 22.03 36.32
CA PRO A 218 2.81 22.68 36.85
C PRO A 218 2.96 23.21 38.29
N ASP A 219 3.57 22.40 39.17
CA ASP A 219 3.77 22.77 40.58
C ASP A 219 5.01 23.65 40.81
N LEU A 220 5.87 23.78 39.79
CA LEU A 220 7.11 24.56 39.83
C LEU A 220 7.18 25.45 38.58
N PRO A 221 6.34 26.49 38.45
CA PRO A 221 6.18 27.25 37.21
C PRO A 221 7.44 28.04 36.78
N ARG A 222 8.48 28.06 37.60
CA ARG A 222 9.80 28.60 37.22
C ARG A 222 10.67 27.58 36.49
N VAL A 223 10.36 26.29 36.63
CA VAL A 223 11.08 25.20 35.96
C VAL A 223 10.36 24.89 34.65
N CYS A 224 11.02 25.15 33.53
CA CYS A 224 10.47 24.91 32.20
C CYS A 224 11.48 24.17 31.32
N PHE A 225 10.97 23.46 30.33
CA PHE A 225 11.75 22.70 29.35
C PHE A 225 11.37 23.17 27.94
N ARG A 226 12.35 23.21 27.03
CA ARG A 226 12.14 23.60 25.63
C ARG A 226 12.96 22.73 24.70
N ALA A 227 12.41 22.36 23.54
CA ALA A 227 13.19 21.78 22.46
C ALA A 227 14.34 22.70 22.02
N VAL A 228 15.47 22.11 21.65
CA VAL A 228 16.55 22.85 20.96
C VAL A 228 16.12 23.28 19.56
N GLU A 229 16.73 24.34 19.03
CA GLU A 229 16.36 24.85 17.69
C GLU A 229 16.75 23.90 16.56
N ALA A 230 17.81 23.11 16.76
CA ALA A 230 18.28 22.12 15.80
C ALA A 230 18.87 20.90 16.51
N GLY A 231 18.59 19.71 15.96
CA GLY A 231 19.05 18.42 16.49
C GLY A 231 18.17 17.85 17.60
N LEU A 232 18.67 16.79 18.23
CA LEU A 232 18.01 16.11 19.35
C LEU A 232 18.52 16.70 20.67
N GLY A 233 17.65 17.39 21.40
CA GLY A 233 18.01 18.01 22.68
C GLY A 233 16.88 18.78 23.36
N VAL A 234 17.09 19.04 24.64
CA VAL A 234 16.18 19.76 25.51
C VAL A 234 16.97 20.78 26.34
N LEU A 235 16.48 22.02 26.31
CA LEU A 235 16.89 23.12 27.17
C LEU A 235 16.02 23.13 28.42
N ARG A 236 16.58 23.56 29.55
CA ARG A 236 15.90 23.79 30.82
C ARG A 236 16.07 25.25 31.25
N SER A 237 15.00 25.79 31.81
CA SER A 237 14.98 27.07 32.50
C SER A 237 14.59 26.85 33.95
N ASP A 238 15.23 27.56 34.89
CA ASP A 238 14.86 27.59 36.31
C ASP A 238 14.29 28.97 36.74
N ASP A 239 14.02 29.86 35.79
CA ASP A 239 13.54 31.22 36.01
C ASP A 239 12.27 31.58 35.19
N GLY A 240 11.51 30.57 34.80
CA GLY A 240 10.25 30.72 34.07
C GLY A 240 10.44 31.06 32.59
N GLY A 241 11.50 30.53 31.98
CA GLY A 241 11.80 30.69 30.56
C GLY A 241 12.58 31.95 30.19
N ARG A 242 13.14 32.68 31.17
CA ARG A 242 13.94 33.89 30.89
C ARG A 242 15.35 33.55 30.45
N THR A 243 15.96 32.54 31.08
CA THR A 243 17.24 31.95 30.70
C THR A 243 17.09 30.47 30.45
N TRP A 244 17.86 29.95 29.49
CA TRP A 244 17.81 28.56 29.06
C TRP A 244 19.22 27.98 29.07
N ASN A 245 19.36 26.81 29.70
CA ASN A 245 20.58 26.03 29.75
C ASN A 245 20.35 24.68 29.10
N LEU A 246 21.36 24.12 28.45
CA LEU A 246 21.25 22.78 27.88
C LEU A 246 21.17 21.74 29.00
N GLU A 247 20.07 21.00 29.07
CA GLU A 247 19.88 19.91 30.03
C GLU A 247 20.27 18.56 29.41
N TRP A 248 19.91 18.34 28.14
CA TRP A 248 20.20 17.11 27.41
C TRP A 248 20.36 17.36 25.92
N SER A 249 21.26 16.64 25.27
CA SER A 249 21.38 16.59 23.80
C SER A 249 22.13 15.35 23.35
N VAL A 250 21.84 14.89 22.15
CA VAL A 250 22.74 14.03 21.39
C VAL A 250 23.82 14.90 20.76
N THR A 251 25.09 14.55 20.93
CA THR A 251 26.19 15.35 20.38
C THR A 251 26.19 15.34 18.85
N GLY A 252 26.82 16.33 18.21
CA GLY A 252 26.85 16.41 16.73
C GLY A 252 27.47 15.18 16.06
N GLU A 253 28.50 14.57 16.66
CA GLU A 253 29.13 13.34 16.16
C GLU A 253 28.18 12.13 16.29
N GLU A 254 27.53 11.99 17.44
CA GLU A 254 26.54 10.94 17.67
C GLU A 254 25.32 11.10 16.77
N LEU A 255 24.87 12.34 16.55
CA LEU A 255 23.75 12.67 15.67
C LEU A 255 24.08 12.33 14.22
N ALA A 256 25.29 12.65 13.76
CA ALA A 256 25.76 12.28 12.41
C ALA A 256 25.83 10.75 12.25
N ALA A 257 26.33 10.04 13.27
CA ALA A 257 26.41 8.59 13.26
C ALA A 257 25.05 7.89 13.46
N LEU A 258 24.07 8.58 14.04
CA LEU A 258 22.66 8.19 14.03
C LEU A 258 22.08 8.36 12.63
N ALA A 259 22.27 9.55 12.03
CA ALA A 259 21.75 9.88 10.71
C ALA A 259 22.21 8.86 9.65
N GLU A 260 23.49 8.50 9.68
CA GLU A 260 24.05 7.44 8.82
C GLU A 260 23.36 6.08 9.03
N ARG A 261 23.00 5.74 10.28
CA ARG A 261 22.32 4.47 10.61
C ARG A 261 20.83 4.47 10.35
N TYR A 262 20.19 5.64 10.27
CA TYR A 262 18.83 5.74 9.75
C TYR A 262 18.78 5.43 8.24
N ASP A 263 19.94 5.46 7.54
CA ASP A 263 20.11 5.21 6.09
C ASP A 263 19.20 6.11 5.24
N GLN A 264 19.12 7.38 5.64
CA GLN A 264 18.36 8.41 4.94
C GLN A 264 19.28 9.57 4.59
N ASP A 265 19.01 10.20 3.44
CA ASP A 265 19.83 11.32 2.95
C ASP A 265 19.59 12.62 3.75
N ASP A 266 18.51 12.69 4.55
CA ASP A 266 18.17 13.81 5.44
C ASP A 266 17.22 13.34 6.55
N PRO A 267 17.68 12.51 7.51
CA PRO A 267 16.81 12.03 8.56
C PRO A 267 16.41 13.21 9.45
N HIS A 268 15.11 13.36 9.67
CA HIS A 268 14.58 14.41 10.53
C HIS A 268 14.82 14.04 12.01
N LEU A 269 16.07 14.20 12.46
CA LEU A 269 16.49 13.93 13.83
C LEU A 269 16.45 15.23 14.64
N GLN A 270 15.23 15.67 14.95
CA GLN A 270 14.99 16.89 15.68
C GLN A 270 14.01 16.65 16.84
N THR A 271 14.27 17.29 17.98
CA THR A 271 13.26 17.39 19.04
C THR A 271 12.19 18.39 18.61
N VAL A 272 10.98 17.91 18.35
CA VAL A 272 9.85 18.70 17.80
C VAL A 272 8.82 19.09 18.85
N ALA A 273 8.70 18.33 19.95
CA ALA A 273 7.78 18.63 21.04
C ALA A 273 8.34 18.18 22.40
N VAL A 274 7.89 18.84 23.48
CA VAL A 274 8.25 18.49 24.87
C VAL A 274 7.00 18.53 25.73
N ALA A 275 6.84 17.53 26.60
CA ALA A 275 5.77 17.48 27.59
C ALA A 275 6.30 17.17 28.99
N VAL A 276 5.62 17.69 30.02
CA VAL A 276 5.95 17.44 31.42
C VAL A 276 4.81 16.69 32.08
N GLN A 277 5.09 15.50 32.62
CA GLN A 277 4.13 14.67 33.33
C GLN A 277 4.40 14.75 34.84
N PRO A 278 3.49 15.30 35.65
CA PRO A 278 3.59 15.21 37.11
C PRO A 278 3.54 13.75 37.57
N THR A 279 4.37 13.39 38.55
CA THR A 279 4.36 12.06 39.17
C THR A 279 4.29 12.18 40.69
N ALA A 280 4.01 11.08 41.39
CA ALA A 280 3.90 11.10 42.85
C ALA A 280 5.19 11.53 43.56
N THR A 281 6.35 11.37 42.92
CA THR A 281 7.68 11.68 43.48
C THR A 281 8.34 12.89 42.84
N GLY A 282 7.70 13.54 41.86
CA GLY A 282 8.27 14.65 41.12
C GLY A 282 7.59 14.86 39.77
N TYR A 283 8.36 14.83 38.70
CA TYR A 283 7.86 14.92 37.34
C TYR A 283 8.79 14.22 36.36
N ARG A 284 8.23 13.77 35.25
CA ARG A 284 8.96 13.27 34.07
C ARG A 284 8.87 14.28 32.94
N VAL A 285 9.85 14.25 32.06
CA VAL A 285 9.85 15.08 30.85
C VAL A 285 9.96 14.16 29.64
N TYR A 286 9.06 14.30 28.68
CA TYR A 286 9.09 13.57 27.43
C TYR A 286 9.48 14.52 26.30
N ALA A 287 10.32 14.05 25.40
CA ALA A 287 10.76 14.79 24.22
C ALA A 287 10.54 13.94 22.97
N ALA A 288 9.72 14.47 22.05
CA ALA A 288 9.45 13.87 20.75
C ALA A 288 10.61 14.20 19.80
N GLY A 289 11.40 13.21 19.42
CA GLY A 289 12.59 13.30 18.58
C GLY A 289 12.35 12.99 17.10
N ASP A 290 11.10 13.11 16.64
CA ASP A 290 10.68 12.78 15.28
C ASP A 290 11.13 11.36 14.86
N GLU A 291 12.02 11.21 13.88
CA GLU A 291 12.49 9.89 13.44
C GLU A 291 13.33 9.14 14.48
N ASP A 292 13.72 9.79 15.58
CA ASP A 292 14.43 9.15 16.68
C ASP A 292 13.52 8.52 17.75
N GLY A 293 12.23 8.78 17.69
CA GLY A 293 11.28 8.31 18.70
C GLY A 293 11.16 9.26 19.89
N LEU A 294 10.99 8.71 21.09
CA LEU A 294 10.90 9.47 22.35
C LEU A 294 12.21 9.42 23.14
N ALA A 295 12.51 10.52 23.82
CA ALA A 295 13.40 10.54 24.97
C ALA A 295 12.61 10.90 26.24
N VAL A 296 13.00 10.32 27.38
CA VAL A 296 12.37 10.55 28.68
C VAL A 296 13.42 10.97 29.69
N ARG A 297 13.11 12.02 30.45
CA ARG A 297 13.77 12.37 31.71
C ARG A 297 12.98 11.77 32.84
N ASP A 298 13.62 10.92 33.64
CA ASP A 298 13.00 10.37 34.83
C ASP A 298 12.95 11.38 35.99
N GLU A 299 12.37 10.96 37.11
CA GLU A 299 12.26 11.77 38.33
C GLU A 299 13.62 12.06 38.99
N THR A 300 14.65 11.23 38.72
CA THR A 300 16.02 11.45 39.22
C THR A 300 16.76 12.50 38.39
N GLY A 301 16.27 12.79 37.19
CA GLY A 301 16.85 13.70 36.21
C GLY A 301 17.76 13.04 35.20
N ALA A 302 17.80 11.71 35.17
CA ALA A 302 18.49 10.98 34.11
C ALA A 302 17.64 10.98 32.84
N TRP A 303 18.31 11.12 31.69
CA TRP A 303 17.68 11.05 30.37
C TRP A 303 17.95 9.71 29.71
N GLU A 304 16.93 9.14 29.09
CA GLU A 304 16.99 7.91 28.31
C GLU A 304 16.26 8.06 26.98
N ARG A 305 16.88 7.62 25.88
CA ARG A 305 16.23 7.51 24.56
C ARG A 305 15.49 6.18 24.50
N ILE A 306 14.17 6.22 24.54
CA ILE A 306 13.32 5.03 24.56
C ILE A 306 12.78 4.67 23.16
N GLY A 307 12.83 5.59 22.20
CA GLY A 307 12.50 5.31 20.80
C GLY A 307 11.00 5.16 20.58
N PHE A 308 10.59 4.07 19.94
CA PHE A 308 9.23 3.82 19.47
C PHE A 308 8.53 2.76 20.31
N THR A 309 8.66 2.84 21.65
CA THR A 309 8.10 1.84 22.57
C THR A 309 6.60 1.65 22.43
N TYR A 310 5.88 2.67 21.93
CA TYR A 310 4.46 2.60 21.64
C TYR A 310 4.09 1.72 20.42
N TYR A 311 5.06 1.27 19.61
CA TYR A 311 4.87 0.24 18.55
C TYR A 311 5.20 -1.19 19.01
N GLY A 312 5.04 -1.50 20.29
CA GLY A 312 5.35 -2.82 20.81
C GLY A 312 6.82 -2.99 21.20
N GLY A 313 7.44 -1.91 21.71
CA GLY A 313 8.73 -1.98 22.37
C GLY A 313 9.95 -1.86 21.45
N THR A 314 9.82 -1.27 20.27
CA THR A 314 10.98 -0.97 19.42
C THR A 314 11.84 0.10 20.11
N PRO A 315 13.02 -0.26 20.67
CA PRO A 315 13.85 0.70 21.38
C PRO A 315 14.44 1.71 20.38
N ALA A 316 14.91 2.84 20.90
CA ALA A 316 15.62 3.82 20.08
C ALA A 316 16.79 3.16 19.35
N VAL A 317 17.09 3.63 18.12
CA VAL A 317 18.30 3.17 17.44
C VAL A 317 19.47 3.49 18.37
N PRO A 318 20.23 2.48 18.81
CA PRO A 318 21.26 2.68 19.78
C PRO A 318 22.28 3.66 19.25
N LEU A 319 22.95 4.37 20.13
CA LEU A 319 24.18 5.07 19.76
C LEU A 319 25.22 4.07 19.22
N PRO A 320 26.30 4.53 18.55
CA PRO A 320 27.44 3.81 17.95
C PRO A 320 27.56 2.28 17.98
N GLN A 321 27.33 1.76 19.17
CA GLN A 321 27.92 0.57 19.72
C GLN A 321 26.98 -0.65 19.74
N VAL A 322 25.74 -0.55 19.23
CA VAL A 322 24.80 -1.68 19.22
C VAL A 322 24.06 -1.76 17.87
N SER A 323 23.99 -2.97 17.31
CA SER A 323 23.31 -3.29 16.04
C SER A 323 21.90 -3.82 16.29
N ILE A 324 20.92 -3.41 15.46
CA ILE A 324 19.53 -3.89 15.51
C ILE A 324 19.02 -4.24 14.09
N PRO A 325 18.31 -5.37 13.89
CA PRO A 325 17.59 -5.69 12.65
C PRO A 325 16.21 -5.01 12.57
N ARG A 326 15.77 -4.59 11.37
CA ARG A 326 14.50 -3.84 11.13
C ARG A 326 13.45 -4.71 10.41
N GLU A 327 12.23 -4.76 10.93
CA GLU A 327 11.06 -5.35 10.22
C GLU A 327 10.05 -4.27 9.76
N TYR A 328 9.46 -4.45 8.57
CA TYR A 328 8.38 -3.60 8.03
C TYR A 328 7.19 -4.45 7.54
N PRO A 329 5.97 -4.31 8.09
CA PRO A 329 4.79 -4.99 7.60
C PRO A 329 4.16 -4.28 6.39
N VAL A 330 3.76 -5.06 5.38
CA VAL A 330 3.03 -4.55 4.19
C VAL A 330 1.52 -4.61 4.44
N PRO A 331 0.73 -3.54 4.15
CA PRO A 331 -0.72 -3.54 4.35
C PRO A 331 -1.44 -4.60 3.49
N PRO A 332 -2.26 -5.49 4.08
CA PRO A 332 -2.94 -6.58 3.37
C PRO A 332 -3.90 -6.13 2.25
N GLY A 333 -4.46 -4.92 2.34
CA GLY A 333 -5.45 -4.39 1.39
C GLY A 333 -4.93 -4.24 -0.04
N VAL A 334 -3.64 -3.95 -0.21
CA VAL A 334 -3.04 -3.82 -1.55
C VAL A 334 -2.92 -5.18 -2.24
N PHE A 335 -2.70 -6.25 -1.47
CA PHE A 335 -2.66 -7.63 -1.97
C PHE A 335 -4.02 -8.05 -2.54
N VAL A 336 -5.09 -7.62 -1.87
CA VAL A 336 -6.48 -7.97 -2.18
C VAL A 336 -7.00 -7.23 -3.40
N GLY A 337 -6.84 -5.90 -3.46
CA GLY A 337 -7.33 -5.09 -4.58
C GLY A 337 -6.74 -5.56 -5.91
N LEU A 338 -5.48 -5.95 -5.88
CA LEU A 338 -4.78 -6.47 -7.04
C LEU A 338 -5.34 -7.81 -7.53
N LEU A 339 -5.60 -8.78 -6.64
CA LEU A 339 -6.17 -10.08 -7.01
C LEU A 339 -7.54 -9.93 -7.68
N ALA A 340 -8.35 -8.95 -7.26
CA ALA A 340 -9.66 -8.68 -7.85
C ALA A 340 -9.57 -8.18 -9.31
N VAL A 341 -8.64 -7.27 -9.61
CA VAL A 341 -8.39 -6.76 -10.98
C VAL A 341 -8.02 -7.89 -11.93
N LEU A 342 -7.19 -8.79 -11.44
CA LEU A 342 -6.61 -9.87 -12.22
C LEU A 342 -7.62 -10.98 -12.45
N GLY A 343 -8.49 -11.25 -11.47
CA GLY A 343 -9.69 -12.05 -11.66
C GLY A 343 -10.59 -11.48 -12.77
N ALA A 344 -10.89 -10.18 -12.74
CA ALA A 344 -11.73 -9.54 -13.75
C ALA A 344 -11.12 -9.60 -15.17
N ALA A 345 -9.80 -9.43 -15.29
CA ALA A 345 -9.06 -9.57 -16.55
C ALA A 345 -9.02 -11.02 -17.08
N ALA A 346 -9.01 -12.01 -16.17
CA ALA A 346 -9.05 -13.44 -16.53
C ALA A 346 -10.36 -13.84 -17.19
N LEU A 347 -11.44 -13.30 -16.66
CA LEU A 347 -12.79 -13.70 -17.03
C LEU A 347 -13.25 -13.02 -18.31
N SER A 348 -12.76 -11.81 -18.54
CA SER A 348 -12.96 -11.11 -19.80
C SER A 348 -12.17 -11.73 -20.97
N SER A 349 -11.10 -12.48 -20.69
CA SER A 349 -10.30 -13.16 -21.73
C SER A 349 -10.75 -14.58 -22.06
N THR A 350 -11.36 -15.31 -21.11
CA THR A 350 -11.70 -16.74 -21.29
C THR A 350 -13.00 -17.02 -22.08
N GLY A 351 -13.84 -16.03 -22.36
CA GLY A 351 -15.11 -16.18 -23.10
C GLY A 351 -15.07 -15.90 -24.62
N ALA A 352 -13.90 -15.99 -25.27
CA ALA A 352 -13.70 -15.49 -26.64
C ALA A 352 -14.27 -16.36 -27.78
N THR A 353 -14.80 -17.55 -27.52
CA THR A 353 -15.26 -18.46 -28.58
C THR A 353 -16.79 -18.41 -28.77
N VAL A 354 -17.20 -17.92 -29.95
CA VAL A 354 -18.53 -18.14 -30.60
C VAL A 354 -19.76 -17.32 -30.12
N VAL A 355 -19.66 -15.99 -30.00
CA VAL A 355 -20.86 -15.12 -29.95
C VAL A 355 -20.74 -13.99 -30.99
N PRO A 356 -21.80 -13.62 -31.73
CA PRO A 356 -21.76 -12.60 -32.78
C PRO A 356 -21.20 -11.26 -32.30
N TRP A 357 -20.25 -10.74 -33.08
CA TRP A 357 -19.32 -9.66 -32.75
C TRP A 357 -19.97 -8.32 -32.32
N SER A 358 -21.19 -8.02 -32.78
CA SER A 358 -21.85 -6.73 -32.54
C SER A 358 -22.40 -6.55 -31.11
N ARG A 359 -22.79 -7.62 -30.41
CA ARG A 359 -23.17 -7.53 -28.98
C ARG A 359 -21.97 -7.54 -28.03
N ARG A 360 -20.87 -8.18 -28.45
CA ARG A 360 -19.61 -8.31 -27.67
C ARG A 360 -18.90 -6.98 -27.43
N GLU A 361 -18.93 -6.06 -28.39
CA GLU A 361 -18.21 -4.80 -28.26
C GLU A 361 -18.84 -3.89 -27.20
N ARG A 362 -20.16 -3.95 -27.01
CA ARG A 362 -20.83 -3.19 -25.95
C ARG A 362 -20.63 -3.80 -24.58
N THR A 363 -20.83 -5.11 -24.42
CA THR A 363 -20.64 -5.76 -23.11
C THR A 363 -19.19 -5.72 -22.66
N GLY A 364 -18.22 -6.01 -23.54
CA GLY A 364 -16.80 -5.94 -23.18
C GLY A 364 -16.34 -4.52 -22.80
N ARG A 365 -16.80 -3.49 -23.54
CA ARG A 365 -16.54 -2.09 -23.17
C ARG A 365 -17.21 -1.72 -21.86
N LEU A 366 -18.43 -2.17 -21.61
CA LEU A 366 -19.14 -1.91 -20.36
C LEU A 366 -18.43 -2.59 -19.18
N SER A 367 -18.00 -3.85 -19.31
CA SER A 367 -17.25 -4.58 -18.29
C SER A 367 -15.91 -3.92 -17.98
N ALA A 368 -15.16 -3.51 -19.01
CA ALA A 368 -13.89 -2.81 -18.84
C ALA A 368 -14.08 -1.43 -18.20
N LEU A 369 -15.15 -0.71 -18.57
CA LEU A 369 -15.48 0.59 -17.99
C LEU A 369 -15.92 0.47 -16.53
N VAL A 370 -16.70 -0.56 -16.19
CA VAL A 370 -17.08 -0.88 -14.80
C VAL A 370 -15.87 -1.29 -13.98
N ALA A 371 -14.97 -2.11 -14.51
CA ALA A 371 -13.73 -2.51 -13.84
C ALA A 371 -12.76 -1.33 -13.65
N ALA A 372 -12.69 -0.41 -14.62
CA ALA A 372 -11.91 0.81 -14.50
C ALA A 372 -12.52 1.75 -13.45
N LEU A 373 -13.84 1.97 -13.46
CA LEU A 373 -14.55 2.76 -12.44
C LEU A 373 -14.39 2.17 -11.04
N ALA A 374 -14.51 0.85 -10.92
CA ALA A 374 -14.26 0.09 -9.72
C ALA A 374 -12.86 0.33 -9.14
N LEU A 375 -11.85 0.23 -9.99
CA LEU A 375 -10.45 0.46 -9.64
C LEU A 375 -10.17 1.92 -9.28
N SER A 376 -10.68 2.86 -10.06
CA SER A 376 -10.54 4.29 -9.80
C SER A 376 -11.23 4.68 -8.51
N LEU A 377 -12.37 4.06 -8.20
CA LEU A 377 -13.07 4.26 -6.94
C LEU A 377 -12.31 3.62 -5.77
N ALA A 378 -11.81 2.39 -5.90
CA ALA A 378 -11.00 1.74 -4.87
C ALA A 378 -9.68 2.48 -4.59
N ALA A 379 -8.99 2.96 -5.64
CA ALA A 379 -7.79 3.77 -5.51
C ALA A 379 -8.11 5.15 -4.92
N GLY A 380 -9.20 5.79 -5.37
CA GLY A 380 -9.70 7.04 -4.80
C GLY A 380 -10.01 6.90 -3.31
N LEU A 381 -10.61 5.80 -2.90
CA LEU A 381 -10.96 5.51 -1.51
C LEU A 381 -9.77 5.07 -0.66
N ASN A 382 -8.80 4.35 -1.20
CA ASN A 382 -7.53 4.07 -0.51
C ASN A 382 -6.74 5.37 -0.29
N ARG A 383 -6.76 6.27 -1.28
CA ARG A 383 -6.15 7.59 -1.17
C ARG A 383 -6.91 8.49 -0.20
N MET A 384 -8.24 8.41 -0.22
CA MET A 384 -9.10 9.11 0.73
C MET A 384 -8.87 8.56 2.14
N TRP A 385 -8.69 7.24 2.30
CA TRP A 385 -8.33 6.58 3.56
C TRP A 385 -6.98 7.04 4.10
N SER A 386 -5.94 7.09 3.25
CA SER A 386 -4.62 7.62 3.64
C SER A 386 -4.65 9.12 3.93
N VAL A 387 -5.51 9.88 3.25
CA VAL A 387 -5.72 11.31 3.50
C VAL A 387 -6.54 11.54 4.78
N THR A 388 -7.52 10.69 5.09
CA THR A 388 -8.29 10.75 6.35
C THR A 388 -7.48 10.31 7.56
N GLN A 389 -6.41 9.53 7.39
CA GLN A 389 -5.42 9.33 8.46
C GLN A 389 -4.52 10.56 8.70
N GLY A 390 -4.58 11.59 7.83
CA GLY A 390 -3.80 12.82 7.96
C GLY A 390 -4.59 14.13 8.07
N GLN A 391 -5.92 14.14 7.88
CA GLN A 391 -6.73 15.35 7.97
C GLN A 391 -8.08 15.15 8.68
N THR A 392 -8.37 16.05 9.61
CA THR A 392 -9.60 16.20 10.36
C THR A 392 -10.76 16.65 9.45
N ILE A 393 -11.72 15.76 9.18
CA ILE A 393 -13.01 16.13 8.57
C ILE A 393 -14.11 15.64 9.52
N GLU A 394 -15.08 16.52 9.79
CA GLU A 394 -16.17 16.38 10.75
C GLU A 394 -16.90 15.01 10.71
N VAL A 395 -17.35 14.59 11.89
CA VAL A 395 -17.74 13.23 12.30
C VAL A 395 -18.81 12.56 11.43
N ASP A 396 -19.66 13.33 10.74
CA ASP A 396 -20.72 12.79 9.88
C ASP A 396 -20.18 12.12 8.60
N LEU A 397 -18.95 12.43 8.18
CA LEU A 397 -18.33 11.79 7.02
C LEU A 397 -17.59 10.49 7.35
N ILE A 398 -17.37 10.12 8.61
CA ILE A 398 -16.64 8.88 8.98
C ILE A 398 -17.54 7.65 8.92
N LEU A 399 -18.81 7.78 9.30
CA LEU A 399 -19.79 6.71 9.09
C LEU A 399 -19.95 6.45 7.59
N VAL A 400 -20.05 7.52 6.79
CA VAL A 400 -20.06 7.45 5.33
C VAL A 400 -18.72 6.92 4.79
N GLY A 401 -17.58 7.37 5.32
CA GLY A 401 -16.23 7.04 4.87
C GLY A 401 -15.77 5.62 5.20
N SER A 402 -16.35 5.00 6.23
CA SER A 402 -16.19 3.56 6.52
C SER A 402 -17.24 2.72 5.77
N LEU A 403 -18.49 3.19 5.66
CA LEU A 403 -19.50 2.55 4.81
C LEU A 403 -19.09 2.50 3.35
N VAL A 404 -18.38 3.51 2.84
CA VAL A 404 -18.04 3.59 1.42
C VAL A 404 -17.08 2.46 0.99
N PRO A 405 -15.97 2.13 1.69
CA PRO A 405 -15.20 0.91 1.43
C PRO A 405 -16.04 -0.36 1.53
N TYR A 406 -16.97 -0.47 2.49
CA TYR A 406 -17.86 -1.64 2.59
C TYR A 406 -18.88 -1.72 1.45
N LEU A 407 -19.44 -0.59 1.02
CA LEU A 407 -20.36 -0.47 -0.10
C LEU A 407 -19.63 -0.66 -1.43
N VAL A 408 -18.34 -0.31 -1.49
CA VAL A 408 -17.49 -0.54 -2.66
C VAL A 408 -17.02 -1.97 -2.72
N VAL A 409 -16.49 -2.57 -1.65
CA VAL A 409 -16.16 -3.99 -1.62
C VAL A 409 -17.41 -4.84 -1.85
N GLY A 410 -18.53 -4.50 -1.18
CA GLY A 410 -19.83 -5.13 -1.39
C GLY A 410 -20.36 -4.92 -2.81
N GLY A 411 -20.23 -3.72 -3.36
CA GLY A 411 -20.64 -3.37 -4.72
C GLY A 411 -19.76 -4.03 -5.78
N LEU A 412 -18.46 -4.18 -5.54
CA LEU A 412 -17.51 -4.89 -6.39
C LEU A 412 -17.70 -6.39 -6.32
N ALA A 413 -17.96 -6.95 -5.14
CA ALA A 413 -18.34 -8.34 -4.97
C ALA A 413 -19.69 -8.63 -5.65
N PHE A 414 -20.67 -7.73 -5.52
CA PHE A 414 -21.97 -7.84 -6.18
C PHE A 414 -21.85 -7.69 -7.70
N ALA A 415 -21.05 -6.73 -8.18
CA ALA A 415 -20.77 -6.53 -9.61
C ALA A 415 -19.99 -7.72 -10.19
N ALA A 416 -19.00 -8.25 -9.49
CA ALA A 416 -18.26 -9.44 -9.86
C ALA A 416 -19.17 -10.68 -9.86
N ALA A 417 -20.06 -10.83 -8.87
CA ALA A 417 -21.03 -11.91 -8.80
C ALA A 417 -22.11 -11.80 -9.88
N THR A 418 -22.61 -10.60 -10.21
CA THR A 418 -23.55 -10.40 -11.32
C THR A 418 -22.89 -10.59 -12.67
N LEU A 419 -21.63 -10.16 -12.85
CA LEU A 419 -20.81 -10.49 -14.01
C LEU A 419 -20.55 -11.99 -14.11
N ALA A 420 -20.34 -12.67 -12.97
CA ALA A 420 -20.18 -14.12 -12.87
C ALA A 420 -21.46 -14.89 -13.21
N ILE A 421 -22.63 -14.39 -12.78
CA ILE A 421 -23.94 -14.98 -13.09
C ILE A 421 -24.31 -14.70 -14.55
N ALA A 422 -24.02 -13.51 -15.06
CA ALA A 422 -24.20 -13.16 -16.47
C ALA A 422 -23.26 -13.94 -17.38
N SER A 423 -22.03 -14.22 -16.93
CA SER A 423 -21.08 -15.11 -17.62
C SER A 423 -21.41 -16.59 -17.43
N ALA A 424 -22.06 -16.99 -16.33
CA ALA A 424 -22.61 -18.33 -16.16
C ALA A 424 -23.80 -18.60 -17.10
N GLY A 425 -24.54 -17.56 -17.53
CA GLY A 425 -25.46 -17.67 -18.67
C GLY A 425 -24.76 -18.00 -20.01
N LEU A 426 -23.44 -17.80 -20.09
CA LEU A 426 -22.57 -18.13 -21.23
C LEU A 426 -21.74 -19.41 -21.00
N LEU A 427 -21.66 -19.93 -19.78
CA LEU A 427 -20.86 -21.10 -19.40
C LEU A 427 -21.78 -22.25 -18.96
N ARG A 428 -21.79 -23.38 -19.68
CA ARG A 428 -22.57 -24.57 -19.32
C ARG A 428 -21.77 -25.48 -18.37
N GLY A 429 -22.39 -25.97 -17.29
CA GLY A 429 -21.89 -27.07 -16.46
C GLY A 429 -21.05 -26.67 -15.23
N GLY A 430 -20.27 -27.63 -14.71
CA GLY A 430 -19.54 -27.53 -13.42
C GLY A 430 -18.51 -26.41 -13.32
N GLU A 431 -18.09 -25.83 -14.45
CA GLU A 431 -17.15 -24.70 -14.51
C GLU A 431 -17.75 -23.41 -13.95
N ALA A 432 -19.06 -23.17 -14.15
CA ALA A 432 -19.76 -22.02 -13.57
C ALA A 432 -19.84 -22.14 -12.03
N ALA A 433 -19.98 -23.37 -11.51
CA ALA A 433 -20.01 -23.63 -10.08
C ALA A 433 -18.62 -23.45 -9.44
N ALA A 434 -17.57 -23.95 -10.10
CA ALA A 434 -16.19 -23.74 -9.64
C ALA A 434 -15.79 -22.26 -9.65
N PHE A 435 -16.26 -21.51 -10.66
CA PHE A 435 -15.99 -20.08 -10.77
C PHE A 435 -16.73 -19.25 -9.71
N ALA A 436 -18.01 -19.56 -9.46
CA ALA A 436 -18.78 -18.93 -8.38
C ALA A 436 -18.17 -19.25 -7.00
N ALA A 437 -17.71 -20.49 -6.79
CA ALA A 437 -17.05 -20.91 -5.56
C ALA A 437 -15.70 -20.22 -5.34
N ALA A 438 -14.85 -20.12 -6.37
CA ALA A 438 -13.56 -19.44 -6.28
C ALA A 438 -13.73 -17.93 -6.03
N THR A 439 -14.70 -17.30 -6.69
CA THR A 439 -15.01 -15.88 -6.50
C THR A 439 -15.59 -15.63 -5.10
N GLY A 440 -16.51 -16.47 -4.64
CA GLY A 440 -17.07 -16.40 -3.29
C GLY A 440 -16.02 -16.62 -2.20
N LEU A 441 -15.09 -17.55 -2.40
CA LEU A 441 -13.98 -17.81 -1.48
C LEU A 441 -12.99 -16.64 -1.45
N GLY A 442 -12.67 -16.06 -2.62
CA GLY A 442 -11.84 -14.86 -2.71
C GLY A 442 -12.45 -13.68 -1.97
N VAL A 443 -13.75 -13.42 -2.17
CA VAL A 443 -14.48 -12.37 -1.43
C VAL A 443 -14.52 -12.67 0.07
N ALA A 444 -14.76 -13.92 0.48
CA ALA A 444 -14.78 -14.31 1.90
C ALA A 444 -13.42 -14.12 2.58
N LEU A 445 -12.31 -14.46 1.91
CA LEU A 445 -10.95 -14.21 2.43
C LEU A 445 -10.64 -12.71 2.59
N VAL A 446 -11.14 -11.89 1.68
CA VAL A 446 -10.99 -10.43 1.69
C VAL A 446 -11.77 -9.78 2.82
N VAL A 447 -13.02 -10.20 3.04
CA VAL A 447 -13.82 -9.75 4.18
C VAL A 447 -13.23 -10.29 5.49
N GLY A 448 -12.57 -11.46 5.41
CA GLY A 448 -11.76 -12.16 6.41
C GLY A 448 -10.77 -11.30 7.17
N THR A 449 -10.15 -10.35 6.47
CA THR A 449 -9.06 -9.55 7.00
C THR A 449 -9.52 -8.23 7.61
N VAL A 450 -10.82 -7.90 7.57
CA VAL A 450 -11.32 -6.55 7.88
C VAL A 450 -12.46 -6.54 8.92
N THR A 451 -12.99 -7.70 9.33
CA THR A 451 -14.15 -7.75 10.27
C THR A 451 -14.08 -8.91 11.28
N PRO A 452 -14.73 -8.81 12.45
CA PRO A 452 -14.76 -9.90 13.43
C PRO A 452 -15.42 -11.16 12.87
N ALA A 453 -14.82 -12.32 13.15
CA ALA A 453 -15.06 -13.62 12.51
C ALA A 453 -16.52 -14.09 12.41
N ALA A 454 -17.42 -13.61 13.29
CA ALA A 454 -18.82 -14.00 13.33
C ALA A 454 -19.66 -13.42 12.18
N LEU A 455 -19.44 -12.14 11.82
CA LEU A 455 -20.14 -11.51 10.69
C LEU A 455 -19.69 -12.11 9.35
N LEU A 456 -18.43 -12.54 9.32
CA LEU A 456 -17.75 -13.25 8.25
C LEU A 456 -18.39 -14.59 7.90
N ALA A 457 -18.66 -15.40 8.92
CA ALA A 457 -19.33 -16.69 8.75
C ALA A 457 -20.74 -16.49 8.18
N LEU A 458 -21.46 -15.46 8.63
CA LEU A 458 -22.80 -15.14 8.17
C LEU A 458 -22.82 -14.67 6.70
N LEU A 459 -21.96 -13.72 6.33
CA LEU A 459 -21.89 -13.19 4.96
C LEU A 459 -21.41 -14.26 3.96
N ALA A 460 -20.40 -15.05 4.31
CA ALA A 460 -19.96 -16.17 3.47
C ALA A 460 -21.07 -17.21 3.28
N PHE A 461 -21.82 -17.53 4.35
CA PHE A 461 -22.96 -18.44 4.29
C PHE A 461 -24.08 -17.91 3.40
N VAL A 462 -24.43 -16.62 3.51
CA VAL A 462 -25.48 -16.00 2.68
C VAL A 462 -25.09 -15.97 1.21
N VAL A 463 -23.85 -15.57 0.87
CA VAL A 463 -23.37 -15.57 -0.52
C VAL A 463 -23.35 -16.98 -1.10
N PHE A 464 -22.89 -17.96 -0.32
CA PHE A 464 -22.90 -19.37 -0.73
C PHE A 464 -24.32 -19.89 -0.94
N ALA A 465 -25.24 -19.62 -0.01
CA ALA A 465 -26.63 -20.08 -0.07
C ALA A 465 -27.37 -19.46 -1.28
N VAL A 466 -27.19 -18.15 -1.53
CA VAL A 466 -27.78 -17.47 -2.69
C VAL A 466 -27.18 -18.01 -4.00
N GLY A 467 -25.87 -18.18 -4.06
CA GLY A 467 -25.19 -18.77 -5.23
C GLY A 467 -25.71 -20.17 -5.56
N ALA A 468 -25.87 -21.02 -4.53
CA ALA A 468 -26.42 -22.37 -4.66
C ALA A 468 -27.89 -22.39 -5.09
N LEU A 469 -28.72 -21.47 -4.57
CA LEU A 469 -30.13 -21.34 -4.94
C LEU A 469 -30.30 -20.92 -6.40
N VAL A 470 -29.51 -19.93 -6.85
CA VAL A 470 -29.55 -19.42 -8.23
C VAL A 470 -29.09 -20.49 -9.23
N THR A 471 -28.01 -21.22 -8.94
CA THR A 471 -27.56 -22.33 -9.80
C THR A 471 -28.59 -23.45 -9.86
N ARG A 472 -29.19 -23.84 -8.73
CA ARG A 472 -30.22 -24.89 -8.70
C ARG A 472 -31.47 -24.47 -9.46
N TRP A 473 -31.88 -23.21 -9.37
CA TRP A 473 -33.02 -22.67 -10.11
C TRP A 473 -32.76 -22.64 -11.63
N ALA A 474 -31.57 -22.21 -12.05
CA ALA A 474 -31.17 -22.19 -13.45
C ALA A 474 -31.13 -23.61 -14.05
N ALA A 475 -30.59 -24.58 -13.30
CA ALA A 475 -30.56 -25.99 -13.72
C ALA A 475 -31.96 -26.57 -13.92
N ARG A 476 -32.92 -26.27 -13.03
CA ARG A 476 -34.31 -26.75 -13.16
C ARG A 476 -35.03 -26.15 -14.37
N ARG A 477 -34.80 -24.86 -14.68
CA ARG A 477 -35.42 -24.23 -15.85
C ARG A 477 -34.93 -24.80 -17.17
N HIS A 478 -33.68 -25.23 -17.25
CA HIS A 478 -33.15 -25.85 -18.47
C HIS A 478 -33.54 -27.33 -18.60
N ALA A 479 -33.68 -28.06 -17.49
CA ALA A 479 -34.15 -29.45 -17.53
C ALA A 479 -35.62 -29.59 -18.00
N GLY A 480 -36.43 -28.53 -17.94
CA GLY A 480 -37.82 -28.55 -18.40
C GLY A 480 -38.05 -28.12 -19.86
N GLY A 481 -37.00 -27.75 -20.61
CA GLY A 481 -37.13 -27.04 -21.89
C GLY A 481 -37.11 -27.89 -23.17
N GLU A 482 -36.57 -29.11 -23.14
CA GLU A 482 -36.39 -29.92 -24.36
C GLU A 482 -36.82 -31.38 -24.12
N ALA A 483 -38.14 -31.59 -24.09
CA ALA A 483 -38.68 -32.80 -24.67
C ALA A 483 -39.25 -32.38 -26.03
N GLU A 484 -38.37 -32.30 -27.03
CA GLU A 484 -38.83 -32.23 -28.43
C GLU A 484 -39.72 -33.46 -28.66
N PRO A 485 -40.99 -33.29 -29.07
CA PRO A 485 -41.81 -34.44 -29.41
C PRO A 485 -41.11 -35.20 -30.55
N PRO A 486 -41.08 -36.54 -30.49
CA PRO A 486 -40.42 -37.34 -31.52
C PRO A 486 -40.99 -36.96 -32.88
N VAL A 487 -40.13 -36.47 -33.76
CA VAL A 487 -40.50 -36.16 -35.14
C VAL A 487 -40.73 -37.53 -35.82
N ASP A 488 -41.99 -37.91 -35.92
CA ASP A 488 -42.41 -39.08 -36.69
C ASP A 488 -42.08 -38.85 -38.16
N HIS A 489 -40.99 -39.46 -38.62
CA HIS A 489 -40.69 -39.58 -40.04
C HIS A 489 -41.64 -40.62 -40.67
N TRP A 490 -42.79 -40.15 -41.17
CA TRP A 490 -43.61 -40.93 -42.10
C TRP A 490 -43.89 -40.14 -43.39
N ARG A 491 -43.37 -40.75 -44.48
CA ARG A 491 -43.65 -40.59 -45.92
C ARG A 491 -42.92 -39.52 -46.71
#